data_AF-A0A1V4B3X6-F1
#
_entry.id   AF-A0A1V4B3X6-F1
#
_cell.length_a   1.000
_cell.length_b   1.000
_cell.length_c   1.000
_cell.angle_alpha   90.00
_cell.angle_beta   90.00
_cell.angle_gamma   90.00
#
_symmetry.space_group_name_H-M   'P 1'
#
loop_
_entity.id
_entity.type
_entity.pdbx_description
1 polymer ?
#
loop_
_entity_poly.entity_id
_entity_poly.type
_entity_poly.pdbx_seq_one_letter_code
_entity_poly.pdbx_strand_id
1 'polypeptide(L)'
;MKKLILFLPLFVAGCFLPYMGNGSPPETKYWLKNGKKMSFEDISHCDKQVFPYLGERYEYLYRKRQKIGFIEFYENKNESEEYENYLNKASKLLSQCYYNLGFRFNPPLTWCLAESDNTKICLENMKYRN
;
A
#
# COMPACT_ATOMS: atom_id res chain seq x y z
N MET A 1 22.80 44.19 -29.70
CA MET A 1 21.50 43.52 -29.94
C MET A 1 21.58 42.07 -29.46
N LYS A 2 20.62 41.68 -28.62
CA LYS A 2 20.22 40.32 -28.21
C LYS A 2 21.30 39.42 -27.59
N LYS A 3 21.51 39.56 -26.27
CA LYS A 3 21.94 38.43 -25.42
C LYS A 3 20.72 37.50 -25.27
N LEU A 4 20.78 36.32 -25.89
CA LEU A 4 19.77 35.28 -25.71
C LEU A 4 19.92 34.72 -24.30
N ILE A 5 19.12 35.25 -23.37
CA ILE A 5 18.97 34.66 -22.04
C ILE A 5 18.01 33.50 -22.20
N LEU A 6 18.58 32.29 -22.32
CA LEU A 6 17.82 31.04 -22.36
C LEU A 6 17.44 30.64 -20.92
N PHE A 7 16.41 31.29 -20.37
CA PHE A 7 15.73 30.77 -19.16
C PHE A 7 14.79 29.64 -19.60
N LEU A 8 15.33 28.45 -19.79
CA LEU A 8 14.54 27.22 -19.94
C LEU A 8 14.02 26.82 -18.54
N PRO A 9 12.74 26.53 -18.34
CA PRO A 9 12.14 26.51 -17.02
C PRO A 9 12.54 25.24 -16.26
N LEU A 10 13.23 25.43 -15.14
CA LEU A 10 13.47 24.44 -14.08
C LEU A 10 12.18 23.95 -13.37
N PHE A 11 11.00 24.25 -13.90
CA PHE A 11 9.70 23.93 -13.28
C PHE A 11 9.22 22.49 -13.48
N VAL A 12 9.88 21.69 -14.32
CA VAL A 12 9.48 20.27 -14.52
C VAL A 12 10.19 19.33 -13.53
N ALA A 13 11.25 19.76 -12.85
CA ALA A 13 11.96 18.94 -11.86
C ALA A 13 11.28 18.92 -10.47
N GLY A 14 10.35 19.84 -10.20
CA GLY A 14 9.67 19.95 -8.90
C GLY A 14 8.59 18.90 -8.65
N CYS A 15 8.09 18.22 -9.69
CA CYS A 15 6.96 17.28 -9.55
C CYS A 15 7.39 15.84 -9.23
N PHE A 16 8.69 15.53 -9.24
CA PHE A 16 9.20 14.16 -9.03
C PHE A 16 9.80 13.92 -7.63
N LEU A 17 9.98 14.96 -6.82
CA LEU A 17 10.71 14.87 -5.55
C LEU A 17 9.93 14.49 -4.27
N PRO A 18 8.57 14.45 -4.18
CA PRO A 18 7.94 14.24 -2.87
C PRO A 18 8.11 12.81 -2.32
N TYR A 19 8.49 11.83 -3.14
CA TYR A 19 8.60 10.43 -2.72
C TYR A 19 9.99 10.01 -2.24
N MET A 20 11.04 10.83 -2.48
CA MET A 20 12.43 10.42 -2.19
C MET A 20 12.86 10.58 -0.71
N GLY A 21 12.07 11.27 0.13
CA GLY A 21 12.46 11.54 1.53
C GLY A 21 11.67 10.76 2.59
N ASN A 22 10.40 10.42 2.32
CA ASN A 22 9.47 9.88 3.33
C ASN A 22 8.85 8.53 2.94
N GLY A 23 9.33 7.90 1.87
CA GLY A 23 8.74 6.70 1.29
C GLY A 23 7.39 6.95 0.61
N SER A 24 6.93 5.96 -0.16
CA SER A 24 5.62 6.01 -0.78
C SER A 24 4.51 5.95 0.28
N PRO A 25 3.45 6.78 0.21
CA PRO A 25 2.32 6.67 1.12
C PRO A 25 1.65 5.29 1.01
N PRO A 26 1.03 4.76 2.08
CA PRO A 26 0.37 3.46 2.03
C PRO A 26 -0.85 3.49 1.11
N GLU A 27 -1.17 2.33 0.50
CA GLU A 27 -2.28 2.20 -0.46
C GLU A 27 -3.65 2.60 0.11
N THR A 28 -3.85 2.44 1.42
CA THR A 28 -5.08 2.77 2.14
C THR A 28 -5.47 4.25 1.99
N LYS A 29 -4.51 5.14 1.70
CA LYS A 29 -4.79 6.56 1.44
C LYS A 29 -5.53 6.82 0.12
N TYR A 30 -5.52 5.85 -0.79
CA TYR A 30 -6.13 5.96 -2.13
C TYR A 30 -7.47 5.22 -2.22
N TRP A 31 -7.93 4.61 -1.14
CA TRP A 31 -9.29 4.11 -1.01
C TRP A 31 -10.21 5.24 -0.54
N LEU A 32 -11.12 5.66 -1.40
CA LEU A 32 -11.98 6.83 -1.18
C LEU A 32 -13.46 6.49 -1.29
N LYS A 33 -14.29 7.04 -0.39
CA LYS A 33 -15.75 6.98 -0.44
C LYS A 33 -16.28 8.40 -0.43
N ASN A 34 -16.93 8.82 -1.52
CA ASN A 34 -17.40 10.21 -1.72
C ASN A 34 -16.29 11.25 -1.48
N GLY A 35 -15.08 10.98 -1.99
CA GLY A 35 -13.90 11.85 -1.83
C GLY A 35 -13.27 11.83 -0.43
N LYS A 36 -13.82 11.08 0.53
CA LYS A 36 -13.27 10.95 1.89
C LYS A 36 -12.41 9.70 2.01
N LYS A 37 -11.30 9.82 2.76
CA LYS A 37 -10.40 8.72 3.10
C LYS A 37 -11.06 7.79 4.13
N MET A 38 -10.62 6.54 4.15
CA MET A 38 -11.01 5.58 5.20
C MET A 38 -10.66 6.12 6.59
N SER A 39 -11.60 5.97 7.52
CA SER A 39 -11.38 6.21 8.94
C SER A 39 -10.61 5.03 9.57
N PHE A 40 -10.15 5.21 10.81
CA PHE A 40 -9.56 4.10 11.57
C PHE A 40 -10.60 3.00 11.84
N GLU A 41 -11.86 3.39 12.04
CA GLU A 41 -12.98 2.49 12.28
C GLU A 41 -13.26 1.62 11.05
N ASP A 42 -13.22 2.18 9.84
CA ASP A 42 -13.40 1.43 8.59
C ASP A 42 -12.30 0.38 8.41
N ILE A 43 -11.04 0.77 8.65
CA ILE A 43 -9.88 -0.13 8.55
C ILE A 43 -9.99 -1.23 9.61
N SER A 44 -10.25 -0.86 10.87
CA SER A 44 -10.39 -1.80 11.98
C SER A 44 -11.54 -2.79 11.76
N HIS A 45 -12.64 -2.34 11.15
CA HIS A 45 -13.76 -3.21 10.79
C HIS A 45 -13.32 -4.32 9.82
N CYS A 46 -12.59 -3.98 8.77
CA CYS A 46 -12.09 -4.96 7.81
C CYS A 46 -10.99 -5.83 8.39
N ASP A 47 -10.05 -5.28 9.17
CA ASP A 47 -8.97 -6.04 9.81
C ASP A 47 -9.52 -7.13 10.73
N LYS A 48 -10.51 -6.79 11.57
CA LYS A 48 -11.18 -7.73 12.47
C LYS A 48 -11.92 -8.84 11.75
N GLN A 49 -12.32 -8.63 10.50
CA GLN A 49 -12.89 -9.70 9.69
C GLN A 49 -11.78 -10.53 9.07
N VAL A 50 -10.83 -9.90 8.37
CA VAL A 50 -9.88 -10.60 7.52
C VAL A 50 -8.84 -11.41 8.29
N PHE A 51 -8.16 -10.80 9.27
CA PHE A 51 -7.00 -11.43 9.90
C PHE A 51 -7.31 -12.72 10.69
N PRO A 52 -8.44 -12.81 11.42
CA PRO A 52 -8.84 -14.08 12.04
C PRO A 52 -9.05 -15.24 11.04
N TYR A 53 -9.47 -14.96 9.80
CA TYR A 53 -9.64 -16.00 8.78
C TYR A 53 -8.33 -16.55 8.22
N LEU A 54 -7.17 -15.96 8.55
CA LEU A 54 -5.87 -16.46 8.10
C LEU A 54 -5.40 -17.67 8.91
N GLY A 55 -6.03 -17.93 10.06
CA GLY A 55 -5.83 -19.12 10.87
C GLY A 55 -4.64 -19.06 11.84
N GLU A 56 -4.55 -20.10 12.67
CA GLU A 56 -3.60 -20.17 13.79
C GLU A 56 -2.13 -20.06 13.35
N ARG A 57 -1.80 -20.58 12.16
CA ARG A 57 -0.43 -20.52 11.63
C ARG A 57 0.01 -19.09 11.35
N TYR A 58 -0.88 -18.27 10.78
CA TYR A 58 -0.61 -16.83 10.63
C TYR A 58 -0.42 -16.16 11.98
N GLU A 59 -1.29 -16.46 12.96
CA GLU A 59 -1.17 -15.88 14.31
C GLU A 59 0.15 -16.22 15.00
N TYR A 60 0.60 -17.47 14.86
CA TYR A 60 1.91 -17.90 15.35
C TYR A 60 3.04 -17.07 14.72
N LEU A 61 3.06 -16.93 13.40
CA LEU A 61 4.08 -16.18 12.68
C LEU A 61 4.05 -14.69 13.05
N TYR A 62 2.86 -14.11 13.15
CA TYR A 62 2.66 -12.73 13.59
C TYR A 62 3.23 -12.51 14.99
N ARG A 63 2.88 -13.36 15.97
CA ARG A 63 3.37 -13.27 17.35
C ARG A 63 4.88 -13.50 17.43
N LYS A 64 5.42 -14.44 16.64
CA LYS A 64 6.86 -14.69 16.56
C LYS A 64 7.60 -13.45 16.08
N ARG A 65 7.17 -12.85 14.95
CA ARG A 65 7.74 -11.61 14.42
C ARG A 65 7.71 -10.47 15.44
N GLN A 66 6.63 -10.32 16.20
CA GLN A 66 6.56 -9.31 17.27
C GLN A 66 7.56 -9.57 18.40
N LYS A 67 7.81 -10.84 18.73
CA LYS A 67 8.69 -11.26 19.82
C LYS A 67 10.17 -11.12 19.48
N ILE A 68 10.59 -11.56 18.29
CA ILE A 68 12.00 -11.59 17.88
C ILE A 68 12.40 -10.35 17.06
N GLY A 69 11.43 -9.57 16.60
CA GLY A 69 11.66 -8.37 15.81
C GLY A 69 11.79 -8.64 14.30
N PHE A 70 11.74 -7.55 13.52
CA PHE A 70 11.73 -7.62 12.06
C PHE A 70 13.01 -8.24 11.49
N ILE A 71 14.18 -7.79 11.92
CA ILE A 71 15.46 -8.23 11.33
C ILE A 71 15.64 -9.74 11.51
N GLU A 72 15.53 -10.24 12.74
CA GLU A 72 15.71 -11.66 13.07
C GLU A 72 14.66 -12.55 12.40
N PHE A 73 13.40 -12.10 12.29
CA PHE A 73 12.35 -12.88 11.66
C PHE A 73 12.63 -13.16 10.17
N TYR A 74 13.17 -12.19 9.44
CA TYR A 74 13.45 -12.33 8.00
C TYR A 74 14.76 -13.09 7.70
N GLU A 75 15.57 -13.43 8.72
CA GLU A 75 16.67 -14.37 8.55
C GLU A 75 16.16 -15.80 8.28
N ASN A 76 15.00 -16.16 8.85
CA ASN A 76 14.32 -17.41 8.52
C ASN A 76 13.46 -17.25 7.25
N LYS A 77 14.10 -17.42 6.10
CA LYS A 77 13.49 -17.23 4.77
C LYS A 77 12.17 -17.97 4.58
N ASN A 78 12.06 -19.21 5.07
CA ASN A 78 10.87 -20.03 4.88
C ASN A 78 9.67 -19.46 5.63
N GLU A 79 9.84 -19.13 6.92
CA GLU A 79 8.76 -18.55 7.72
C GLU A 79 8.44 -17.11 7.28
N SER A 80 9.44 -16.36 6.83
CA SER A 80 9.19 -15.02 6.29
C SER A 80 8.39 -15.07 4.99
N GLU A 81 8.71 -15.98 4.07
CA GLU A 81 7.97 -16.15 2.82
C GLU A 81 6.54 -16.64 3.08
N GLU A 82 6.38 -17.59 4.00
CA GLU A 82 5.06 -18.04 4.44
C GLU A 82 4.22 -16.89 5.01
N TYR A 83 4.82 -16.05 5.85
CA TYR A 83 4.16 -14.88 6.42
C TYR A 83 3.75 -13.87 5.34
N GLU A 84 4.64 -13.56 4.39
CA GLU A 84 4.31 -12.69 3.25
C GLU A 84 3.17 -13.25 2.40
N ASN A 85 3.08 -14.57 2.23
CA ASN A 85 1.96 -15.20 1.54
C ASN A 85 0.63 -14.98 2.26
N TYR A 86 0.61 -15.04 3.60
CA TYR A 86 -0.58 -14.66 4.37
C TYR A 86 -0.93 -13.19 4.21
N LEU A 87 0.06 -12.28 4.23
CA LEU A 87 -0.18 -10.85 4.04
C LEU A 87 -0.73 -10.54 2.63
N ASN A 88 -0.21 -11.20 1.59
CA ASN A 88 -0.72 -11.10 0.23
C ASN A 88 -2.19 -11.57 0.14
N LYS A 89 -2.54 -12.65 0.84
CA LYS A 89 -3.94 -13.13 0.93
C LYS A 89 -4.83 -12.14 1.67
N ALA A 90 -4.34 -11.61 2.80
CA ALA A 90 -5.04 -10.62 3.60
C ALA A 90 -5.33 -9.36 2.79
N SER A 91 -4.33 -8.83 2.07
CA SER A 91 -4.46 -7.65 1.23
C SER A 91 -5.64 -7.75 0.26
N LYS A 92 -5.73 -8.86 -0.49
CA LYS A 92 -6.84 -9.10 -1.43
C LYS A 92 -8.22 -9.12 -0.75
N LEU A 93 -8.31 -9.71 0.44
CA LEU A 93 -9.54 -9.76 1.22
C LEU A 93 -9.91 -8.39 1.79
N LEU A 94 -8.92 -7.61 2.25
CA LEU A 94 -9.11 -6.24 2.72
C LEU A 94 -9.59 -5.34 1.60
N SER A 95 -8.98 -5.39 0.42
CA SER A 95 -9.43 -4.61 -0.75
C SER A 95 -10.88 -4.92 -1.12
N GLN A 96 -11.29 -6.18 -1.08
CA GLN A 96 -12.69 -6.56 -1.27
C GLN A 96 -13.60 -6.00 -0.17
N CYS A 97 -13.17 -6.06 1.10
CA CYS A 97 -13.92 -5.48 2.22
C CYS A 97 -14.11 -3.97 2.06
N TYR A 98 -13.04 -3.23 1.74
CA TYR A 98 -13.11 -1.79 1.47
C TYR A 98 -14.08 -1.48 0.34
N TYR A 99 -14.02 -2.24 -0.75
CA TYR A 99 -14.96 -2.10 -1.87
C TYR A 99 -16.42 -2.32 -1.44
N ASN A 100 -16.69 -3.35 -0.64
CA ASN A 100 -18.02 -3.66 -0.12
C ASN A 100 -18.55 -2.56 0.82
N LEU A 101 -17.67 -1.88 1.57
CA LEU A 101 -18.02 -0.70 2.37
C LEU A 101 -18.31 0.54 1.51
N GLY A 102 -18.12 0.46 0.19
CA GLY A 102 -18.38 1.52 -0.77
C GLY A 102 -17.17 2.41 -1.08
N PHE A 103 -15.96 1.99 -0.68
CA PHE A 103 -14.74 2.67 -1.10
C PHE A 103 -14.37 2.27 -2.54
N ARG A 104 -13.66 3.17 -3.21
CA ARG A 104 -13.10 2.95 -4.54
C ARG A 104 -11.62 3.25 -4.52
N PHE A 105 -10.85 2.40 -5.19
CA PHE A 105 -9.42 2.55 -5.28
C PHE A 105 -9.05 3.52 -6.40
N ASN A 106 -8.51 4.69 -6.04
CA ASN A 106 -8.20 5.77 -6.97
C ASN A 106 -6.82 6.40 -6.68
N PRO A 107 -5.72 5.65 -6.92
CA PRO A 107 -4.37 6.19 -6.77
C PRO A 107 -3.98 7.11 -7.93
N PRO A 108 -3.08 8.08 -7.71
CA PRO A 108 -2.43 8.79 -8.81
C PRO A 108 -1.48 7.86 -9.55
N LEU A 109 -1.37 8.03 -10.87
CA LEU A 109 -0.48 7.21 -11.71
C LEU A 109 0.98 7.24 -11.23
N THR A 110 1.44 8.40 -10.75
CA THR A 110 2.79 8.57 -10.21
C THR A 110 3.06 7.69 -9.00
N TRP A 111 2.05 7.40 -8.18
CA TRP A 111 2.18 6.47 -7.06
C TRP A 111 2.29 5.03 -7.53
N CYS A 112 1.45 4.62 -8.49
CA CYS A 112 1.53 3.28 -9.06
C CYS A 112 2.90 2.98 -9.67
N LEU A 113 3.54 3.97 -10.28
CA LEU A 113 4.82 3.81 -10.97
C LEU A 113 6.04 4.04 -10.07
N ALA A 114 5.86 4.42 -8.81
CA ALA A 114 6.97 4.79 -7.93
C ALA A 114 7.85 3.59 -7.53
N GLU A 115 7.24 2.41 -7.29
CA GLU A 115 7.92 1.21 -6.80
C GLU A 115 7.24 -0.06 -7.34
N SER A 116 7.96 -1.19 -7.38
CA SER A 116 7.45 -2.47 -7.89
C SER A 116 6.19 -2.95 -7.17
N ASP A 117 6.16 -2.78 -5.85
CA ASP A 117 5.04 -3.23 -5.02
C ASP A 117 3.80 -2.35 -5.23
N ASN A 118 3.99 -1.03 -5.39
CA ASN A 118 2.89 -0.12 -5.72
C ASN A 118 2.31 -0.43 -7.11
N THR A 119 3.15 -0.80 -8.08
CA THR A 119 2.69 -1.24 -9.40
C THR A 119 1.81 -2.48 -9.28
N LYS A 120 2.26 -3.49 -8.53
CA LYS A 120 1.50 -4.72 -8.29
C LYS A 120 0.15 -4.43 -7.62
N ILE A 121 0.16 -3.65 -6.54
CA ILE A 121 -1.05 -3.21 -5.83
C ILE A 121 -2.01 -2.52 -6.80
N CYS A 122 -1.52 -1.60 -7.64
CA CYS A 122 -2.36 -0.92 -8.60
C CYS A 122 -3.01 -1.89 -9.58
N LEU A 123 -2.24 -2.81 -10.16
CA LEU A 123 -2.77 -3.81 -11.09
C LEU A 123 -3.83 -4.70 -10.43
N GLU A 124 -3.60 -5.14 -9.19
CA GLU A 124 -4.55 -5.99 -8.45
C GLU A 124 -5.86 -5.27 -8.12
N ASN A 125 -5.79 -3.98 -7.77
CA ASN A 125 -6.92 -3.20 -7.26
C ASN A 125 -7.60 -2.29 -8.29
N MET A 126 -7.08 -2.20 -9.52
CA MET A 126 -7.70 -1.44 -10.62
C MET A 126 -9.17 -1.81 -10.87
N LYS A 127 -9.55 -3.07 -10.61
CA LYS A 127 -10.94 -3.56 -10.72
C LYS A 127 -11.91 -2.88 -9.75
N TYR A 128 -11.41 -2.27 -8.68
CA TYR A 128 -12.19 -1.59 -7.64
C TYR A 128 -12.30 -0.08 -7.85
N ARG A 129 -11.93 0.42 -9.04
CA ARG A 129 -12.00 1.85 -9.36
C ARG A 129 -13.42 2.37 -9.56
N ASN A 130 -14.34 1.51 -10.00
CA ASN A 130 -15.73 1.83 -10.34
C ASN A 130 -16.75 1.07 -9.48
#